data_AF-A0AAV3XKS8-F1
#
_entry.id   AF-A0AAV3XKS8-F1
#
_cell.length_a   1.000
_cell.length_b   1.000
_cell.length_c   1.000
_cell.angle_alpha   90.00
_cell.angle_beta   90.00
_cell.angle_gamma   90.00
#
_symmetry.space_group_name_H-M   'P 1'
#
loop_
_entity.id
_entity.type
_entity.pdbx_description
1 polymer ?
#
loop_
_entity_poly.entity_id
_entity_poly.type
_entity_poly.pdbx_seq_one_letter_code
_entity_poly.pdbx_strand_id
1 'polypeptide(L)'
;MNFPPQLQQDIEKWANIQGISTEQFVWQAIAEKIEALSHKTAEKHPEHNSELTSILPSNQAKIYRKEGILFGDAELPKNFDINTFIDELREERIQEQMAL
;
A
#
# COMPACT_ATOMS: atom_id res chain seq x y z
N MET A 1 5.58 18.57 -21.07
CA MET A 1 5.90 17.33 -21.81
C MET A 1 5.06 17.30 -23.08
N ASN A 2 5.58 16.82 -24.22
CA ASN A 2 4.83 16.74 -25.48
C ASN A 2 4.37 15.30 -25.71
N PHE A 3 3.08 15.04 -25.52
CA PHE A 3 2.46 13.76 -25.80
C PHE A 3 1.58 13.84 -27.06
N PRO A 4 1.32 12.71 -27.74
CA PRO A 4 0.30 12.68 -28.78
C PRO A 4 -1.03 13.24 -28.25
N PRO A 5 -1.79 14.00 -29.05
CA PRO A 5 -2.98 14.72 -28.57
C PRO A 5 -3.99 13.84 -27.82
N GLN A 6 -4.17 12.60 -28.30
CA GLN A 6 -5.09 11.63 -27.70
C GLN A 6 -4.62 11.18 -26.31
N LEU A 7 -3.33 10.88 -26.17
CA LEU A 7 -2.74 10.51 -24.88
C LEU A 7 -2.77 11.69 -23.91
N GLN A 8 -2.56 12.91 -24.40
CA GLN A 8 -2.62 14.10 -23.56
C GLN A 8 -4.02 14.33 -22.98
N GLN A 9 -5.06 14.15 -23.79
CA GLN A 9 -6.45 14.24 -23.32
C GLN A 9 -6.76 13.19 -22.25
N ASP A 10 -6.27 11.96 -22.42
CA ASP A 10 -6.45 10.90 -21.42
C ASP A 10 -5.72 11.23 -20.12
N ILE A 11 -4.46 11.68 -20.21
CA ILE A 11 -3.67 12.08 -19.03
C ILE A 11 -4.38 13.22 -18.27
N GLU A 12 -4.84 14.26 -18.96
CA GLU A 12 -5.55 15.39 -18.34
C GLU A 12 -6.86 14.94 -17.68
N LYS A 13 -7.63 14.09 -18.35
CA LYS A 13 -8.87 13.53 -17.79
C LYS A 13 -8.61 12.78 -16.50
N TRP A 14 -7.64 11.87 -16.49
CA TRP A 14 -7.35 11.04 -15.31
C TRP A 14 -6.68 11.83 -14.18
N ALA A 15 -5.79 12.77 -14.51
CA ALA A 15 -5.20 13.68 -13.53
C ALA A 15 -6.28 14.52 -12.82
N ASN A 16 -7.24 15.06 -13.59
CA ASN A 16 -8.37 15.80 -13.04
C ASN A 16 -9.27 14.95 -12.13
N ILE A 17 -9.57 13.70 -12.51
CA ILE A 17 -10.35 12.77 -11.68
C ILE A 17 -9.65 12.49 -10.33
N GLN A 18 -8.32 12.45 -10.34
CA GLN A 18 -7.50 12.20 -9.14
C GLN A 18 -7.18 13.47 -8.34
N GLY A 19 -7.55 14.65 -8.85
CA GLY A 19 -7.28 15.94 -8.19
C GLY A 19 -5.79 16.33 -8.17
N ILE A 20 -5.00 15.81 -9.11
CA ILE A 20 -3.55 16.06 -9.21
C ILE A 20 -3.19 16.74 -10.53
N SER A 21 -1.99 17.33 -10.59
CA SER A 21 -1.50 17.90 -11.85
C SER A 21 -1.15 16.80 -12.87
N THR A 22 -1.23 17.14 -14.15
CA THR A 22 -0.80 16.29 -15.28
C THR A 22 0.64 15.79 -15.09
N GLU A 23 1.53 16.62 -14.57
CA GLU A 23 2.92 16.25 -14.31
C GLU A 23 3.04 15.22 -13.18
N GLN A 24 2.33 15.41 -12.07
CA GLN A 24 2.32 14.46 -10.96
C GLN A 24 1.75 13.11 -11.39
N PHE A 25 0.68 13.11 -12.19
CA PHE A 25 0.10 11.90 -12.74
C PHE A 25 1.13 11.12 -13.57
N VAL A 26 1.86 11.80 -14.46
CA VAL A 26 2.89 11.16 -15.28
C VAL A 26 4.02 10.59 -14.43
N TRP A 27 4.49 11.34 -13.43
CA TRP A 27 5.53 10.86 -12.53
C TRP A 27 5.11 9.61 -11.76
N GLN A 28 3.88 9.62 -11.22
CA GLN A 28 3.33 8.48 -10.50
C GLN A 28 3.20 7.26 -11.42
N ALA A 29 2.65 7.43 -12.63
CA ALA A 29 2.51 6.34 -13.59
C ALA A 29 3.87 5.72 -14.00
N ILE A 30 4.91 6.55 -14.14
CA ILE A 30 6.28 6.09 -14.42
C ILE A 30 6.84 5.30 -13.22
N ALA A 31 6.69 5.84 -12.00
CA ALA A 31 7.17 5.18 -10.78
C ALA A 31 6.52 3.80 -10.59
N GLU A 32 5.19 3.72 -10.70
CA GLU A 32 4.43 2.47 -10.60
C GLU A 32 4.85 1.46 -11.68
N LYS A 33 5.11 1.93 -12.91
CA LYS A 33 5.56 1.05 -14.00
C LYS A 33 6.97 0.49 -13.75
N ILE A 34 7.88 1.32 -13.24
CA ILE A 34 9.25 0.91 -12.89
C ILE A 34 9.19 -0.17 -11.80
N GLU A 35 8.42 0.06 -10.74
CA GLU A 35 8.24 -0.89 -9.65
C GLU A 35 7.66 -2.23 -10.14
N ALA A 36 6.62 -2.19 -10.96
CA ALA A 36 6.02 -3.39 -11.54
C ALA A 36 7.01 -4.19 -12.42
N LEU A 37 7.90 -3.50 -13.13
CA LEU A 37 8.93 -4.14 -13.96
C LEU A 37 10.09 -4.69 -13.12
N SER A 38 10.49 -4.01 -12.04
CA SER A 38 11.51 -4.54 -11.14
C SER A 38 11.06 -5.84 -10.47
N HIS A 39 9.79 -5.93 -10.07
CA HIS A 39 9.24 -7.17 -9.50
C HIS A 39 9.14 -8.30 -10.53
N LYS A 40 8.70 -8.03 -11.76
CA LYS A 40 8.64 -9.05 -12.83
C LYS A 40 10.01 -9.61 -13.24
N THR A 41 11.07 -8.83 -13.09
CA THR A 41 12.43 -9.28 -13.42
C THR A 41 13.00 -10.21 -12.34
N ALA A 42 12.44 -10.19 -11.13
CA ALA A 42 12.84 -11.07 -10.01
C ALA A 42 12.22 -12.48 -10.07
N GLU A 43 11.19 -12.73 -10.91
CA GLU A 43 10.44 -14.00 -10.95
C GLU A 43 11.01 -15.06 -11.91
N LYS A 44 12.32 -15.07 -12.18
CA LYS A 44 13.01 -16.15 -12.93
C LYS A 44 13.91 -17.03 -12.06
N HIS A 45 13.59 -17.20 -10.78
CA HIS A 45 14.18 -18.25 -9.96
C HIS A 45 13.08 -18.96 -9.15
N PRO A 46 12.96 -20.29 -9.25
CA PRO A 46 12.05 -21.03 -8.41
C PRO A 46 12.67 -21.13 -7.02
N GLU A 47 11.90 -20.63 -6.06
CA GLU A 47 11.98 -20.90 -4.63
C GLU A 47 13.13 -20.25 -3.83
N HIS A 48 12.69 -19.71 -2.69
CA HIS A 48 13.45 -19.32 -1.52
C HIS A 48 14.23 -17.99 -1.53
N ASN A 49 13.80 -17.12 -0.60
CA ASN A 49 14.54 -16.03 0.04
C ASN A 49 14.68 -14.73 -0.77
N SER A 50 13.94 -13.69 -0.38
CA SER A 50 14.41 -12.32 -0.58
C SER A 50 14.33 -11.56 0.74
N GLU A 51 15.27 -11.92 1.61
CA GLU A 51 15.92 -10.95 2.48
C GLU A 51 16.68 -9.94 1.61
N LEU A 52 16.52 -8.65 1.95
CA LEU A 52 17.48 -7.54 1.79
C LEU A 52 17.59 -6.95 0.35
N THR A 53 17.48 -5.65 0.08
CA THR A 53 17.87 -4.45 0.83
C THR A 53 17.14 -3.20 0.31
N SER A 54 16.46 -2.46 1.19
CA SER A 54 16.39 -1.00 1.10
C SER A 54 17.05 -0.44 2.35
N ILE A 55 18.13 0.29 2.15
CA ILE A 55 18.94 0.91 3.19
C ILE A 55 18.23 2.21 3.60
N LEU A 56 17.41 2.19 4.66
CA LEU A 56 17.10 3.29 5.61
C LEU A 56 16.12 2.78 6.70
N PRO A 57 16.07 3.39 7.90
CA PRO A 57 15.88 2.68 9.15
C PRO A 57 14.46 2.13 9.31
N SER A 58 14.41 0.89 9.80
CA SER A 58 13.35 0.23 10.59
C SER A 58 12.33 1.22 11.17
N ASN A 59 11.17 1.31 10.50
CA ASN A 59 9.84 1.73 11.02
C ASN A 59 8.81 2.02 9.91
N GLN A 60 9.14 1.85 8.63
CA GLN A 60 8.16 2.03 7.57
C GLN A 60 7.29 0.78 7.42
N ALA A 61 6.00 0.94 7.69
CA ALA A 61 4.99 -0.08 7.55
C ALA A 61 5.07 -0.71 6.15
N LYS A 62 5.05 -2.04 6.07
CA LYS A 62 5.14 -2.76 4.80
C LYS A 62 3.78 -2.70 4.12
N ILE A 63 3.61 -1.83 3.15
CA ILE A 63 2.35 -1.67 2.43
C ILE A 63 2.33 -2.61 1.23
N TYR A 64 1.30 -3.45 1.09
CA TYR A 64 1.13 -4.36 -0.05
C TYR A 64 -0.35 -4.54 -0.43
N ARG A 65 -0.62 -4.89 -1.69
CA ARG A 65 -1.99 -5.09 -2.20
C ARG A 65 -2.30 -6.58 -2.35
N LYS A 66 -3.41 -7.04 -1.77
CA LYS A 66 -3.90 -8.42 -1.92
C LYS A 66 -5.42 -8.39 -2.18
N GLU A 67 -5.87 -9.07 -3.24
CA GLU A 67 -7.29 -9.20 -3.59
C GLU A 67 -8.04 -7.85 -3.74
N GLY A 68 -7.34 -6.80 -4.20
CA GLY A 68 -7.90 -5.45 -4.34
C GLY A 68 -7.85 -4.60 -3.07
N ILE A 69 -7.47 -5.17 -1.93
CA ILE A 69 -7.37 -4.52 -0.62
C ILE A 69 -5.90 -4.11 -0.37
N LEU A 70 -5.71 -2.92 0.20
CA LEU A 70 -4.41 -2.40 0.61
C LEU A 70 -4.15 -2.83 2.07
N PHE A 71 -3.08 -3.58 2.30
CA PHE A 71 -2.62 -4.03 3.60
C PHE A 71 -1.39 -3.22 4.00
N GLY A 72 -1.28 -2.90 5.29
CA GLY A 72 -0.08 -2.30 5.88
C GLY A 72 0.36 -3.13 7.07
N ASP A 73 1.54 -3.75 6.97
CA ASP A 73 2.18 -4.41 8.11
C ASP A 73 2.74 -3.32 9.03
N ALA A 74 2.26 -3.28 10.26
CA ALA A 74 2.81 -2.43 11.32
C ALA A 74 3.33 -3.32 12.46
N GLU A 75 4.46 -2.93 13.04
CA GLU A 75 4.91 -3.54 14.29
C GLU A 75 3.97 -3.12 15.42
N LEU A 76 3.62 -4.07 16.29
CA LEU A 76 2.86 -3.76 17.51
C LEU A 76 3.72 -2.89 18.43
N PRO A 77 3.16 -1.89 19.12
CA PRO A 77 3.88 -1.11 20.12
C PRO A 77 4.57 -2.02 21.15
N LYS A 78 5.76 -1.64 21.62
CA LYS A 78 6.58 -2.47 22.54
C LYS A 78 5.86 -2.90 23.83
N ASN A 79 4.84 -2.16 24.23
CA ASN A 79 4.02 -2.36 25.42
C ASN A 79 2.58 -2.77 25.09
N PHE A 80 2.32 -3.23 23.88
CA PHE A 80 1.00 -3.69 23.49
C PHE A 80 0.70 -5.03 24.16
N ASP A 81 -0.24 -5.05 25.10
CA ASP A 81 -0.73 -6.29 25.71
C ASP A 81 -1.92 -6.82 24.89
N ILE A 82 -1.64 -7.86 24.10
CA ILE A 82 -2.64 -8.52 23.27
C ILE A 82 -3.79 -9.08 24.14
N ASN A 83 -3.50 -9.55 25.35
CA ASN A 83 -4.53 -10.16 26.21
C ASN A 83 -5.49 -9.09 26.72
N THR A 84 -4.96 -7.96 27.19
CA THR A 84 -5.78 -6.81 27.61
C THR A 84 -6.65 -6.31 26.46
N PHE A 85 -6.08 -6.15 25.26
CA PHE A 85 -6.82 -5.73 24.09
C PHE A 85 -7.96 -6.70 23.72
N ILE A 86 -7.71 -8.01 23.76
CA ILE A 86 -8.74 -9.03 23.50
C ILE A 86 -9.86 -8.96 24.54
N ASP A 87 -9.51 -8.78 25.81
CA ASP A 87 -10.49 -8.71 26.89
C ASP A 87 -11.34 -7.44 26.80
N GLU A 88 -10.75 -6.30 26.42
CA GLU A 88 -11.47 -5.05 26.14
C GLU A 88 -12.49 -5.22 25.00
N LEU A 89 -12.10 -5.84 23.87
CA LEU A 89 -13.01 -6.11 22.75
C LEU A 89 -14.15 -7.07 23.12
N ARG A 90 -13.88 -8.06 23.98
CA ARG A 90 -14.92 -8.98 24.46
C ARG A 90 -15.92 -8.25 25.35
N GLU A 91 -15.44 -7.41 26.25
CA GLU A 91 -16.29 -6.63 27.14
C GLU A 91 -17.15 -5.65 26.35
N GLU A 92 -16.57 -4.93 25.39
CA GLU A 92 -17.30 -4.03 24.48
C GLU A 92 -18.45 -4.78 23.78
N ARG A 93 -18.16 -5.94 23.19
CA ARG A 93 -19.19 -6.77 22.54
C ARG A 93 -20.28 -7.25 23.50
N ILE A 94 -19.93 -7.59 24.73
CA ILE A 94 -20.90 -8.02 25.75
C ILE A 94 -21.81 -6.85 26.13
N GLN A 95 -21.25 -5.65 26.31
CA GLN A 95 -22.03 -4.44 26.60
C GLN A 95 -22.98 -4.08 25.45
N GLU A 96 -22.52 -4.15 24.20
CA GLU A 96 -23.37 -3.95 23.02
C GLU A 96 -24.54 -4.95 22.97
N GLN A 97 -24.30 -6.20 23.37
CA GLN A 97 -25.34 -7.24 23.42
C GLN A 97 -26.32 -7.09 24.58
N MET A 98 -25.93 -6.44 25.68
CA MET A 98 -26.81 -6.15 26.82
C MET A 98 -27.60 -4.84 26.67
N ALA A 99 -27.16 -3.94 25.79
CA ALA A 99 -27.84 -2.68 25.48
C ALA A 99 -29.00 -2.83 24.47
N LEU A 100 -29.25 -4.05 23.97
CA LEU A 100 -30.36 -4.47 23.12
C LEU A 100 -31.44 -5.18 23.94
#